data_AF-A0A367HJU1-F1
#
_entry.id   AF-A0A367HJU1-F1
#
_cell.length_a   1.000
_cell.length_b   1.000
_cell.length_c   1.000
_cell.angle_alpha   90.00
_cell.angle_beta   90.00
_cell.angle_gamma   90.00
#
_symmetry.space_group_name_H-M   'P 1'
#
loop_
_entity.id
_entity.type
_entity.pdbx_description
1 polymer ?
#
loop_
_entity_poly.entity_id
_entity_poly.type
_entity_poly.pdbx_seq_one_letter_code
_entity_poly.pdbx_strand_id
1 'polypeptide(L)'
;MTSAQARQTRRAVLQAVIDCMARCTGVGSPAPDFFFRGDDEPIGEWRQHRDEAIAVCTACPARAACRELALRDGDGYVPATTRDDMVRGGLSNSELVAARREESASIRAAVAADRDSEWTRLVGLSRTLTVRAAQGADRIDGQRRPDAAQAAHNKEIRALAGQIHEIRTARRARTGWGEAA
;
A
#
# COMPACT_ATOMS: atom_id res chain seq x y z
N MET A 1 -8.15 7.62 7.81
CA MET A 1 -8.76 6.72 6.80
C MET A 1 -9.72 5.78 7.51
N THR A 2 -10.95 5.61 7.03
CA THR A 2 -11.94 4.67 7.59
C THR A 2 -11.76 3.26 7.03
N SER A 3 -12.35 2.24 7.66
CA SER A 3 -12.30 0.86 7.15
C SER A 3 -12.93 0.72 5.76
N ALA A 4 -14.03 1.43 5.48
CA ALA A 4 -14.66 1.43 4.17
C ALA A 4 -13.74 2.04 3.09
N GLN A 5 -13.05 3.14 3.42
CA GLN A 5 -12.04 3.73 2.53
C GLN A 5 -10.89 2.76 2.29
N ALA A 6 -10.36 2.10 3.33
CA ALA A 6 -9.26 1.15 3.20
C ALA A 6 -9.62 -0.01 2.24
N ARG A 7 -10.80 -0.62 2.39
CA ARG A 7 -11.28 -1.71 1.52
C ARG A 7 -11.34 -1.32 0.03
N GLN A 8 -11.67 -0.07 -0.27
CA GLN A 8 -11.74 0.43 -1.65
C GLN A 8 -10.39 0.95 -2.18
N THR A 9 -9.38 1.05 -1.31
CA THR A 9 -8.07 1.61 -1.64
C THR A 9 -7.14 0.54 -2.20
N ARG A 10 -6.28 0.94 -3.14
CA ARG A 10 -5.28 0.07 -3.77
C ARG A 10 -4.11 -0.19 -2.83
N ARG A 11 -3.48 -1.37 -2.93
CA ARG A 11 -2.34 -1.77 -2.10
C ARG A 11 -1.27 -0.68 -1.90
N ALA A 12 -0.81 -0.07 -2.98
CA ALA A 12 0.26 0.93 -2.91
C ALA A 12 -0.11 2.16 -2.07
N VAL A 13 -1.39 2.57 -2.12
CA VAL A 13 -1.88 3.71 -1.32
C VAL A 13 -2.06 3.29 0.14
N LEU A 14 -2.50 2.05 0.41
CA LEU A 14 -2.53 1.51 1.76
C LEU A 14 -1.13 1.51 2.39
N GLN A 15 -0.12 1.04 1.65
CA GLN A 15 1.27 1.05 2.11
C GLN A 15 1.78 2.47 2.38
N ALA A 16 1.55 3.42 1.47
CA ALA A 16 1.95 4.81 1.69
C ALA A 16 1.32 5.44 2.93
N VAL A 17 0.05 5.11 3.23
CA VAL A 17 -0.60 5.56 4.48
C VAL A 17 0.08 4.95 5.70
N ILE A 18 0.45 3.66 5.65
CA ILE A 18 1.17 3.00 6.74
C ILE A 18 2.54 3.65 6.93
N ASP A 19 3.33 3.80 5.86
CA ASP A 19 4.68 4.37 5.91
C ASP A 19 4.70 5.79 6.50
N CYS A 20 3.68 6.60 6.21
CA CYS A 20 3.60 7.97 6.71
C CYS A 20 2.99 8.11 8.10
N MET A 21 2.08 7.22 8.50
CA MET A 21 1.17 7.45 9.63
C MET A 21 1.18 6.33 10.69
N ALA A 22 1.93 5.25 10.49
CA ALA A 22 2.00 4.18 11.47
C ALA A 22 2.73 4.64 12.75
N ARG A 23 2.07 4.47 13.90
CA ARG A 23 2.66 4.77 15.21
C ARG A 23 3.69 3.74 15.67
N CYS A 24 3.68 2.54 15.10
CA CYS A 24 4.66 1.49 15.40
C CYS A 24 6.00 1.70 14.66
N THR A 25 6.10 2.73 13.83
CA THR A 25 7.33 3.09 13.13
C THR A 25 7.74 4.51 13.52
N GLY A 26 8.89 4.68 14.17
CA GLY A 26 9.40 6.00 14.53
C GLY A 26 10.19 6.05 15.84
N VAL A 27 10.70 7.23 16.15
CA VAL A 27 11.42 7.49 17.41
C VAL A 27 10.44 7.44 18.58
N GLY A 28 10.74 6.60 19.59
CA GLY A 28 9.88 6.42 20.77
C GLY A 28 8.71 5.45 20.57
N SER A 29 8.63 4.82 19.39
CA SER A 29 7.70 3.70 19.15
C SER A 29 8.24 2.41 19.80
N PRO A 30 7.36 1.46 20.18
CA PRO A 30 7.78 0.12 20.53
C PRO A 30 8.61 -0.50 19.39
N ALA A 31 9.62 -1.30 19.74
CA ALA A 31 10.42 -2.01 18.75
C ALA A 31 9.51 -2.92 17.88
N PRO A 32 9.87 -3.20 16.61
CA PRO A 32 9.07 -4.08 15.76
C PRO A 32 8.72 -5.42 16.42
N ASP A 33 9.66 -5.99 17.18
CA ASP A 33 9.52 -7.26 17.89
C ASP A 33 8.42 -7.23 18.97
N PHE A 34 8.02 -6.04 19.47
CA PHE A 34 6.91 -5.88 20.41
C PHE A 34 5.56 -6.35 19.82
N PHE A 35 5.44 -6.38 18.49
CA PHE A 35 4.20 -6.84 17.84
C PHE A 35 4.22 -8.34 17.54
N PHE A 36 5.26 -9.05 17.98
CA PHE A 36 5.45 -10.48 17.78
C PHE A 36 5.65 -11.15 19.14
N ARG A 37 5.20 -12.40 19.22
CA ARG A 37 5.50 -13.25 20.36
C ARG A 37 6.97 -13.64 20.32
N GLY A 38 7.67 -13.47 21.44
CA GLY A 38 9.05 -13.94 21.57
C GLY A 38 9.15 -15.46 21.46
N ASP A 39 10.27 -15.96 20.94
CA ASP A 39 10.48 -17.41 20.72
C ASP A 39 10.28 -18.24 22.01
N ASP A 40 10.73 -17.70 23.15
CA ASP A 40 10.63 -18.32 24.47
C ASP A 40 9.47 -17.76 25.32
N GLU A 41 8.63 -16.87 24.79
CA GLU A 41 7.56 -16.22 25.54
C GLU A 41 6.40 -17.20 25.78
N PRO A 42 6.02 -17.51 27.04
CA PRO A 42 4.88 -18.35 27.33
C PRO A 42 3.57 -17.74 26.79
N ILE A 43 2.63 -18.59 26.34
CA ILE A 43 1.36 -18.12 25.77
C ILE A 43 0.54 -17.22 26.72
N GLY A 44 0.67 -17.43 28.03
CA GLY A 44 0.01 -16.61 29.04
C GLY A 44 0.54 -15.18 29.08
N GLU A 45 1.87 -15.03 29.04
CA GLU A 45 2.56 -13.74 28.99
C GLU A 45 2.27 -13.04 27.66
N TRP A 46 2.33 -13.78 26.55
CA TRP A 46 1.98 -13.25 25.24
C TRP A 46 0.57 -12.69 25.19
N ARG A 47 -0.43 -13.33 25.82
CA ARG A 47 -1.80 -12.78 25.82
C ARG A 47 -1.87 -11.38 26.43
N GLN A 48 -1.12 -11.14 27.51
CA GLN A 48 -1.07 -9.84 28.14
C GLN A 48 -0.34 -8.83 27.25
N HIS A 49 0.83 -9.19 26.75
CA HIS A 49 1.64 -8.36 25.84
C HIS A 49 0.88 -8.02 24.54
N ARG A 50 0.18 -8.99 23.96
CA ARG A 50 -0.69 -8.83 22.79
C ARG A 50 -1.76 -7.79 23.01
N ASP A 51 -2.41 -7.76 24.18
CA ASP A 51 -3.45 -6.78 24.49
C ASP A 51 -2.86 -5.35 24.53
N GLU A 52 -1.62 -5.19 25.02
CA GLU A 52 -0.87 -3.93 24.95
C GLU A 52 -0.53 -3.54 23.50
N ALA A 53 -0.06 -4.49 22.68
CA ALA A 53 0.19 -4.28 21.25
C ALA A 53 -1.09 -3.87 20.48
N ILE A 54 -2.24 -4.47 20.82
CA ILE A 54 -3.55 -4.09 20.28
C ILE A 54 -3.93 -2.68 20.71
N ALA A 55 -3.64 -2.27 21.94
CA ALA A 55 -3.90 -0.90 22.41
C ALA A 55 -3.10 0.14 21.60
N VAL A 56 -1.83 -0.13 21.31
CA VAL A 56 -1.00 0.72 20.44
C VAL A 56 -1.62 0.84 19.05
N CYS A 57 -2.06 -0.28 18.48
CA CYS A 57 -2.73 -0.30 17.17
C CYS A 57 -4.06 0.47 17.17
N THR A 58 -4.83 0.41 18.26
CA THR A 58 -6.15 1.03 18.37
C THR A 58 -6.09 2.55 18.25
N ALA A 59 -5.04 3.17 18.77
CA ALA A 59 -4.80 4.61 18.64
C ALA A 59 -4.11 5.03 17.33
N CYS A 60 -3.72 4.07 16.48
CA CYS A 60 -2.96 4.34 15.26
C CYS A 60 -3.85 4.86 14.12
N PRO A 61 -3.56 6.03 13.52
CA PRO A 61 -4.36 6.58 12.42
C PRO A 61 -4.27 5.74 11.13
N ALA A 62 -3.19 4.95 10.98
CA ALA A 62 -3.02 3.99 9.88
C ALA A 62 -3.72 2.64 10.14
N ARG A 63 -4.38 2.43 11.28
CA ARG A 63 -4.92 1.12 11.69
C ARG A 63 -5.80 0.48 10.61
N ALA A 64 -6.75 1.22 10.05
CA ALA A 64 -7.66 0.71 9.02
C ALA A 64 -6.90 0.25 7.75
N ALA A 65 -5.89 1.02 7.34
CA ALA A 65 -5.06 0.66 6.19
C ALA A 65 -4.19 -0.58 6.48
N CYS A 66 -3.60 -0.62 7.68
CA CYS A 66 -2.76 -1.72 8.15
C CYS A 66 -3.56 -3.03 8.26
N ARG A 67 -4.78 -3.00 8.83
CA ARG A 67 -5.68 -4.16 8.88
C ARG A 67 -6.02 -4.65 7.49
N GLU A 68 -6.49 -3.78 6.60
CA GLU A 68 -6.86 -4.18 5.24
C GLU A 68 -5.67 -4.81 4.50
N LEU A 69 -4.48 -4.23 4.65
CA LEU A 69 -3.28 -4.76 4.01
C LEU A 69 -2.88 -6.13 4.57
N ALA A 70 -2.92 -6.30 5.91
CA ALA A 70 -2.69 -7.60 6.56
C ALA A 70 -3.67 -8.67 6.06
N LEU A 71 -4.96 -8.29 5.94
CA LEU A 71 -5.99 -9.18 5.42
C LEU A 71 -5.76 -9.56 3.96
N ARG A 72 -5.13 -8.71 3.13
CA ARG A 72 -4.78 -9.03 1.73
C ARG A 72 -3.52 -9.88 1.65
N ASP A 73 -2.52 -9.58 2.47
CA ASP A 73 -1.25 -10.29 2.59
C ASP A 73 -1.44 -11.74 3.04
N GLY A 74 -2.50 -12.00 3.79
CA GLY A 74 -2.76 -13.34 4.34
C GLY A 74 -2.07 -13.55 5.68
N ASP A 75 -1.81 -12.46 6.40
CA ASP A 75 -1.28 -12.52 7.75
C ASP A 75 -2.18 -13.36 8.65
N GLY A 76 -1.53 -14.07 9.58
CA GLY A 76 -2.17 -15.09 10.42
C GLY A 76 -2.46 -16.42 9.72
N TYR A 77 -2.35 -16.51 8.38
CA TYR A 77 -2.50 -17.77 7.66
C TYR A 77 -1.15 -18.49 7.53
N VAL A 78 -0.74 -19.19 8.60
CA VAL A 78 0.32 -20.20 8.52
C VAL A 78 -0.34 -21.58 8.50
N PRO A 79 -0.24 -22.37 7.40
CA PRO A 79 -0.95 -23.64 7.25
C PRO A 79 -0.65 -24.71 8.32
N ALA A 80 0.39 -24.51 9.13
CA ALA A 80 0.88 -25.49 10.11
C ALA A 80 0.65 -25.08 11.58
N THR A 81 0.32 -23.81 11.86
CA THR A 81 0.23 -23.32 13.24
C THR A 81 -0.77 -22.18 13.35
N THR A 82 -1.94 -22.44 13.94
CA THR A 82 -2.85 -21.42 14.50
C THR A 82 -2.26 -20.77 15.76
N ARG A 83 -0.98 -20.42 15.71
CA ARG A 83 -0.31 -19.81 16.84
C ARG A 83 -0.59 -18.31 16.80
N ASP A 84 -1.08 -17.82 17.93
CA ASP A 84 -1.23 -16.40 18.18
C ASP A 84 0.18 -15.87 18.48
N ASP A 85 0.87 -15.41 17.44
CA ASP A 85 2.29 -15.03 17.53
C ASP A 85 2.54 -13.60 17.02
N MET A 86 1.50 -12.87 16.60
CA MET A 86 1.65 -11.47 16.17
C MET A 86 0.36 -10.67 16.26
N VAL A 87 0.53 -9.34 16.29
CA VAL A 87 -0.53 -8.34 16.18
C VAL A 87 -0.26 -7.45 14.97
N ARG A 88 -1.23 -7.36 14.05
CA ARG A 88 -1.18 -6.39 12.94
C ARG A 88 -2.55 -5.78 12.68
N GLY A 89 -2.59 -4.47 12.44
CA GLY A 89 -3.85 -3.75 12.28
C GLY A 89 -4.75 -3.76 13.53
N GLY A 90 -4.18 -4.07 14.69
CA GLY A 90 -4.91 -4.23 15.95
C GLY A 90 -5.78 -5.47 16.01
N LEU A 91 -5.32 -6.55 15.38
CA LEU A 91 -5.90 -7.89 15.44
C LEU A 91 -4.77 -8.90 15.67
N SER A 92 -5.05 -9.91 16.47
CA SER A 92 -4.22 -11.12 16.60
C SER A 92 -4.27 -11.97 15.33
N ASN A 93 -3.38 -12.97 15.22
CA ASN A 93 -3.43 -13.95 14.12
C ASN A 93 -4.79 -14.62 13.99
N SER A 94 -5.37 -15.06 15.11
CA SER A 94 -6.65 -15.77 15.10
C SER A 94 -7.79 -14.89 14.60
N GLU A 95 -7.79 -13.61 14.98
CA GLU A 95 -8.77 -12.62 14.54
C GLU A 95 -8.57 -12.21 13.08
N LEU A 96 -7.33 -12.11 12.60
CA LEU A 96 -7.02 -11.88 11.18
C LEU A 96 -7.55 -13.03 10.31
N VAL A 97 -7.35 -14.28 10.74
CA VAL A 97 -7.87 -15.46 10.05
C VAL A 97 -9.41 -15.45 10.05
N ALA A 98 -10.04 -15.15 11.18
CA ALA A 98 -11.49 -15.06 11.27
C ALA A 98 -12.06 -13.96 10.35
N ALA A 99 -11.49 -12.75 10.42
CA ALA A 99 -11.89 -11.62 9.58
C ALA A 99 -11.66 -11.90 8.08
N ARG A 100 -10.56 -12.55 7.71
CA ARG A 100 -10.31 -12.93 6.31
C ARG A 100 -11.29 -13.98 5.81
N ARG A 101 -11.77 -14.89 6.67
CA ARG A 101 -12.82 -15.86 6.32
C ARG A 101 -14.16 -15.17 6.11
N GLU A 102 -14.54 -14.30 7.04
CA GLU A 102 -15.78 -13.50 6.97
C GLU A 102 -15.80 -12.61 5.72
N GLU A 103 -14.71 -11.90 5.45
CA GLU A 103 -14.60 -10.94 4.34
C GLU A 103 -14.04 -11.58 3.05
N SER A 104 -14.05 -12.91 2.93
CA SER A 104 -13.25 -13.64 1.93
C SER A 104 -13.53 -13.25 0.48
N ALA A 105 -14.79 -12.98 0.13
CA ALA A 105 -15.16 -12.55 -1.23
C ALA A 105 -14.58 -11.16 -1.55
N SER A 106 -14.72 -10.21 -0.62
CA SER A 106 -14.21 -8.84 -0.76
C SER A 106 -12.68 -8.84 -0.84
N ILE A 107 -12.01 -9.57 0.04
CA ILE A 107 -10.55 -9.68 0.05
C ILE A 107 -10.03 -10.32 -1.25
N ARG A 108 -10.67 -11.41 -1.74
CA ARG A 108 -10.28 -12.00 -3.03
C ARG A 108 -10.42 -11.01 -4.19
N ALA A 109 -11.52 -10.25 -4.23
CA ALA A 109 -11.73 -9.23 -5.25
C ALA A 109 -10.66 -8.14 -5.16
N ALA A 110 -10.34 -7.66 -3.95
CA ALA A 110 -9.32 -6.64 -3.73
C ALA A 110 -7.92 -7.12 -4.13
N VAL A 111 -7.53 -8.36 -3.76
CA VAL A 111 -6.26 -8.98 -4.17
C VAL A 111 -6.19 -9.16 -5.69
N ALA A 112 -7.26 -9.64 -6.32
CA ALA A 112 -7.32 -9.77 -7.77
C ALA A 112 -7.18 -8.41 -8.45
N ALA A 113 -7.85 -7.39 -7.91
CA ALA A 113 -7.72 -6.04 -8.41
C ALA A 113 -6.29 -5.53 -8.21
N ASP A 114 -5.61 -5.79 -7.09
CA ASP A 114 -4.23 -5.36 -6.85
C ASP A 114 -3.22 -5.99 -7.82
N ARG A 115 -3.55 -7.16 -8.40
CA ARG A 115 -2.77 -7.84 -9.46
C ARG A 115 -3.02 -7.30 -10.87
N ASP A 116 -3.83 -6.27 -11.01
CA ASP A 116 -4.08 -5.61 -12.30
C ASP A 116 -2.76 -5.05 -12.88
N SER A 117 -2.28 -5.71 -13.93
CA SER A 117 -1.04 -5.37 -14.62
C SER A 117 -1.14 -4.02 -15.33
N GLU A 118 -2.34 -3.63 -15.76
CA GLU A 118 -2.58 -2.33 -16.38
C GLU A 118 -2.42 -1.21 -15.34
N TRP A 119 -2.99 -1.38 -14.15
CA TRP A 119 -2.79 -0.45 -13.03
C TRP A 119 -1.31 -0.34 -12.64
N THR A 120 -0.61 -1.47 -12.56
CA THR A 120 0.83 -1.52 -12.26
C THR A 120 1.64 -0.74 -13.29
N ARG A 121 1.33 -0.94 -14.59
CA ARG A 121 1.95 -0.19 -15.68
C ARG A 121 1.66 1.30 -15.59
N LEU A 122 0.41 1.70 -15.29
CA LEU A 122 0.02 3.10 -15.15
C LEU A 122 0.74 3.80 -14.00
N VAL A 123 0.86 3.15 -12.84
CA VAL A 123 1.63 3.67 -11.70
C VAL A 123 3.11 3.81 -12.05
N GLY A 124 3.69 2.80 -12.69
CA GLY A 124 5.08 2.83 -13.15
C GLY A 124 5.36 3.99 -14.11
N LEU A 125 4.53 4.16 -15.14
CA LEU A 125 4.63 5.27 -16.08
C LEU A 125 4.46 6.63 -15.39
N SER A 126 3.50 6.75 -14.47
CA SER A 126 3.25 7.99 -13.72
C SER A 126 4.46 8.37 -12.85
N ARG A 127 5.08 7.39 -12.17
CA ARG A 127 6.31 7.61 -11.40
C ARG A 127 7.46 8.06 -12.30
N THR A 128 7.67 7.37 -13.43
CA THR A 128 8.71 7.73 -14.40
C THR A 128 8.51 9.13 -14.94
N LEU A 129 7.27 9.50 -15.29
CA LEU A 129 6.93 10.85 -15.75
C LEU A 129 7.29 11.90 -14.70
N THR A 130 6.90 11.72 -13.44
CA THR A 130 7.23 12.66 -12.35
C THR A 130 8.74 12.82 -12.16
N VAL A 131 9.47 11.71 -12.10
CA VAL A 131 10.94 11.73 -11.94
C VAL A 131 11.61 12.44 -13.12
N ARG A 132 11.21 12.12 -14.35
CA ARG A 132 11.75 12.76 -15.56
C ARG A 132 11.44 14.25 -15.58
N ALA A 133 10.20 14.64 -15.31
CA ALA A 133 9.81 16.05 -15.28
C ALA A 133 10.62 16.86 -14.25
N ALA A 134 10.91 16.28 -13.08
CA ALA A 134 11.78 16.92 -12.08
C ALA A 134 13.24 17.05 -12.56
N GLN A 135 13.79 16.04 -13.25
CA GLN A 135 15.15 16.06 -13.83
C GLN A 135 15.30 17.05 -15.00
N GLY A 136 14.20 17.49 -15.59
CA GLY A 136 14.16 18.49 -16.65
C GLY A 136 14.32 19.93 -16.18
N ALA A 137 14.12 20.18 -14.88
CA ALA A 137 14.06 21.53 -14.31
C ALA A 137 15.43 22.18 -14.10
N ASP A 138 16.52 21.42 -14.19
CA ASP A 138 17.85 21.92 -13.84
C ASP A 138 18.64 22.50 -15.02
N ARG A 139 19.02 23.76 -14.83
CA ARG A 139 20.24 24.36 -15.39
C ARG A 139 21.42 23.48 -15.02
N ILE A 140 22.29 23.16 -15.98
CA ILE A 140 23.59 22.55 -15.68
C ILE A 140 24.54 23.72 -15.40
N ASP A 141 25.10 23.82 -14.19
CA ASP A 141 26.03 24.88 -13.76
C ASP A 141 25.54 26.32 -14.05
N GLY A 142 24.26 26.60 -13.82
CA GLY A 142 23.67 27.92 -14.05
C GLY A 142 23.46 28.28 -15.54
N GLN A 143 23.93 27.44 -16.47
CA GLN A 143 23.73 27.60 -17.91
C GLN A 143 22.44 26.92 -18.38
N ARG A 144 21.80 27.51 -19.40
CA ARG A 144 20.63 26.93 -20.05
C ARG A 144 21.05 25.65 -20.76
N ARG A 145 20.32 24.55 -20.54
CA ARG A 145 20.52 23.31 -21.31
C ARG A 145 20.44 23.60 -22.81
N PRO A 146 21.27 22.95 -23.65
CA PRO A 146 21.18 23.08 -25.10
C PRO A 146 19.76 22.78 -25.60
N ASP A 147 19.26 23.58 -26.54
CA ASP A 147 17.87 23.48 -27.02
C ASP A 147 17.50 22.08 -27.54
N ALA A 148 18.44 21.38 -28.18
CA ALA A 148 18.24 20.01 -28.65
C ALA A 148 18.04 19.00 -27.50
N ALA A 149 18.75 19.17 -26.39
CA ALA A 149 18.61 18.32 -25.21
C ALA A 149 17.27 18.58 -24.50
N GLN A 150 16.85 19.85 -24.41
CA GLN A 150 15.55 20.22 -23.88
C GLN A 150 14.40 19.69 -24.77
N ALA A 151 14.54 19.77 -26.09
CA ALA A 151 13.55 19.27 -27.03
C ALA A 151 13.40 17.74 -26.95
N ALA A 152 14.51 17.00 -26.83
CA ALA A 152 14.50 15.55 -26.62
C ALA A 152 13.82 15.18 -25.29
N HIS A 153 14.14 15.90 -24.22
CA HIS A 153 13.51 15.71 -22.92
C HIS A 153 11.99 15.97 -22.93
N ASN A 154 11.56 17.07 -23.54
CA ASN A 154 10.14 17.40 -23.71
C ASN A 154 9.42 16.37 -24.60
N LYS A 155 10.11 15.74 -25.56
CA LYS A 155 9.56 14.65 -26.37
C LYS A 155 9.34 13.39 -25.52
N GLU A 156 10.28 13.03 -24.65
CA GLU A 156 10.15 11.90 -23.72
C GLU A 156 8.96 12.10 -22.75
N ILE A 157 8.85 13.28 -22.13
CA ILE A 157 7.72 13.64 -21.26
C ILE A 157 6.38 13.48 -21.98
N ARG A 158 6.26 14.03 -23.20
CA ARG A 158 5.04 13.93 -24.00
C ARG A 158 4.71 12.48 -24.36
N ALA A 159 5.71 11.66 -24.68
CA ALA A 159 5.51 10.24 -24.97
C ALA A 159 5.00 9.47 -23.73
N LEU A 160 5.56 9.73 -22.55
CA LEU A 160 5.09 9.14 -21.29
C LEU A 160 3.65 9.56 -20.96
N ALA A 161 3.34 10.86 -21.11
CA ALA A 161 1.99 11.38 -20.90
C ALA A 161 0.98 10.76 -21.89
N GLY A 162 1.37 10.58 -23.15
CA GLY A 162 0.56 9.92 -24.18
C GLY A 162 0.22 8.48 -23.80
N GLN A 163 1.20 7.67 -23.39
CA GLN A 163 0.97 6.30 -22.93
C GLN A 163 0.04 6.23 -21.71
N ILE A 164 0.18 7.15 -20.75
CA ILE A 164 -0.73 7.22 -19.59
C ILE A 164 -2.15 7.53 -20.05
N HIS A 165 -2.31 8.47 -20.98
CA HIS A 165 -3.61 8.86 -21.52
C HIS A 165 -4.28 7.68 -22.26
N GLU A 166 -3.55 6.98 -23.13
CA GLU A 166 -4.04 5.81 -23.86
C GLU A 166 -4.58 4.73 -22.92
N ILE A 167 -3.80 4.37 -21.89
CA ILE A 167 -4.22 3.36 -20.90
C ILE A 167 -5.50 3.82 -20.19
N ARG A 168 -5.58 5.09 -19.74
CA ARG A 168 -6.77 5.62 -19.06
C ARG A 168 -8.00 5.65 -19.98
N THR A 169 -7.82 6.00 -21.24
CA THR A 169 -8.91 6.06 -22.22
C THR A 169 -9.41 4.65 -22.58
N ALA A 170 -8.52 3.70 -22.85
CA ALA A 170 -8.87 2.30 -23.07
C ALA A 170 -9.62 1.72 -21.86
N ARG A 171 -9.19 2.04 -20.64
CA ARG A 171 -9.88 1.61 -19.41
C ARG A 171 -11.29 2.19 -19.30
N ARG A 172 -11.46 3.50 -19.51
CA ARG A 172 -12.77 4.17 -19.49
C ARG A 172 -13.73 3.52 -20.50
N ALA A 173 -13.27 3.30 -21.73
CA ALA A 173 -14.04 2.66 -22.78
C ALA A 173 -14.54 1.26 -22.37
N ARG A 174 -13.65 0.38 -21.87
CA ARG A 174 -14.04 -0.97 -21.41
C ARG A 174 -15.03 -0.96 -20.24
N THR A 175 -14.99 0.07 -19.41
CA THR A 175 -15.90 0.22 -18.26
C THR A 175 -17.20 0.95 -18.61
N GLY A 176 -17.46 1.26 -19.89
CA GLY A 176 -18.67 1.95 -20.34
C GLY A 176 -18.68 3.47 -20.08
N TRP A 177 -17.55 4.04 -19.69
CA TRP A 177 -17.39 5.49 -19.43
C TRP A 177 -16.80 6.24 -20.65
N GLY A 178 -16.73 5.61 -21.82
CA GLY A 178 -16.06 6.13 -23.02
C GLY A 178 -16.92 7.03 -23.92
N GLU A 179 -18.24 7.08 -23.72
CA GLU A 179 -19.17 7.76 -24.63
C GLU A 179 -19.62 9.15 -24.14
N ALA A 180 -19.17 9.60 -22.97
CA ALA A 180 -19.61 10.85 -22.34
C ALA A 180 -18.59 12.01 -22.40
N ALA A 181 -17.67 12.02 -23.36
CA ALA A 181 -16.71 13.11 -23.55
C ALA A 181 -16.66 13.57 -25.01
#